data_AF-A0A2Z5CS62-F1
#
_entry.id   AF-A0A2Z5CS62-F1
#
_cell.length_a   1.000
_cell.length_b   1.000
_cell.length_c   1.000
_cell.angle_alpha   90.00
_cell.angle_beta   90.00
_cell.angle_gamma   90.00
#
_symmetry.space_group_name_H-M   'P 1'
#
loop_
_entity.id
_entity.type
_entity.pdbx_description
1 polymer ?
#
loop_
_entity_poly.entity_id
_entity_poly.type
_entity_poly.pdbx_seq_one_letter_code
_entity_poly.pdbx_strand_id
1 'polypeptide(L)' 'EYHPEPRVAAIVASHQKPEFIINVKETGKVMMADYSDLNNMKITTIDSAQFLHDGGWDSTHRYFMSAANKSNKIAVI' A
#
# COMPACT_ATOMS: atom_id res chain seq x y z
N GLU A 1 6.39 -13.17 7.69
CA GLU A 1 5.66 -14.02 8.66
C GLU A 1 4.20 -14.15 8.23
N TYR A 2 3.56 -15.30 8.46
CA TYR A 2 2.14 -15.49 8.16
C TYR A 2 1.29 -14.82 9.25
N HIS A 3 0.27 -14.06 8.85
CA HIS A 3 -0.74 -13.51 9.75
C HIS A 3 -2.11 -13.97 9.24
N PRO A 4 -2.97 -14.57 10.06
CA PRO A 4 -4.23 -15.18 9.60
C PRO A 4 -5.31 -14.15 9.23
N GLU A 5 -5.21 -12.92 9.75
CA GLU A 5 -6.19 -11.85 9.49
C GLU A 5 -5.48 -10.53 9.09
N PRO A 6 -4.86 -10.46 7.90
CA PRO A 6 -4.23 -9.23 7.42
C PRO A 6 -5.29 -8.35 6.74
N ARG A 7 -5.70 -7.28 7.43
CA ARG A 7 -6.77 -6.37 7.00
C ARG A 7 -6.25 -5.34 6.01
N VAL A 8 -7.07 -5.00 5.03
CA VAL A 8 -6.85 -3.84 4.17
C VAL A 8 -7.18 -2.57 4.95
N ALA A 9 -6.26 -1.61 4.99
CA ALA A 9 -6.43 -0.38 5.76
C ALA A 9 -6.77 0.85 4.91
N ALA A 10 -6.11 0.99 3.76
CA ALA A 10 -6.30 2.08 2.83
C ALA A 10 -6.05 1.60 1.40
N ILE A 11 -6.76 2.22 0.46
CA ILE A 11 -6.59 2.00 -0.97
C ILE A 11 -6.54 3.38 -1.63
N VAL A 12 -5.52 3.64 -2.44
CA VAL A 12 -5.41 4.85 -3.26
C VAL A 12 -5.07 4.48 -4.70
N ALA A 13 -5.48 5.31 -5.66
CA ALA A 13 -5.16 5.12 -7.07
C ALA A 13 -3.86 5.86 -7.43
N SER A 14 -2.93 5.18 -8.08
CA SER A 14 -1.70 5.79 -8.59
C SER A 14 -2.01 6.82 -9.68
N HIS A 15 -1.30 7.95 -9.66
CA HIS A 15 -1.33 8.93 -10.74
C HIS A 15 -0.25 8.70 -11.80
N GLN A 16 0.62 7.69 -11.61
CA GLN A 16 1.79 7.45 -12.46
C GLN A 16 1.62 6.20 -13.35
N LYS A 17 0.78 5.26 -12.93
CA LYS A 17 0.55 3.96 -13.56
C LYS A 17 -0.90 3.51 -13.34
N PRO A 18 -1.43 2.59 -14.16
CA PRO A 18 -2.75 2.00 -13.94
C PRO A 18 -2.75 1.02 -12.75
N GLU A 19 -2.42 1.51 -11.55
CA GLU A 19 -2.25 0.70 -10.35
C GLU A 19 -3.08 1.23 -9.17
N PHE A 20 -3.62 0.33 -8.36
CA PHE A 20 -4.05 0.65 -6.99
C PHE A 20 -2.92 0.37 -6.01
N ILE A 21 -2.71 1.26 -5.05
CA ILE A 21 -1.81 1.06 -3.91
C ILE A 21 -2.66 0.68 -2.71
N ILE A 22 -2.40 -0.49 -2.15
CA ILE A 22 -3.21 -1.14 -1.12
C ILE A 22 -2.35 -1.38 0.12
N ASN A 23 -2.73 -0.79 1.24
CA ASN A 23 -2.10 -1.04 2.54
C ASN A 23 -2.68 -2.28 3.21
N VAL A 24 -1.80 -3.23 3.55
CA VAL A 24 -2.13 -4.43 4.32
C VAL A 24 -1.57 -4.30 5.73
N LYS A 25 -2.47 -4.08 6.71
CA LYS A 25 -2.16 -3.57 8.04
C LYS A 25 -1.21 -4.48 8.82
N GLU A 26 -1.62 -5.68 9.19
CA GLU A 26 -0.91 -6.53 10.14
C GLU A 26 0.42 -7.06 9.59
N THR A 27 0.49 -7.30 8.28
CA THR A 27 1.70 -7.79 7.63
C THR A 27 2.67 -6.67 7.24
N GLY A 28 2.24 -5.40 7.29
CA GLY A 28 3.07 -4.27 6.90
C GLY A 28 3.45 -4.29 5.43
N LYS A 29 2.57 -4.80 4.58
CA LYS A 29 2.80 -4.92 3.14
C LYS A 29 2.03 -3.84 2.39
N VAL A 30 2.65 -3.28 1.37
CA VAL A 30 1.98 -2.44 0.39
C VAL A 30 1.90 -3.23 -0.91
N MET A 31 0.70 -3.38 -1.47
CA MET A 31 0.49 -4.05 -2.75
C MET A 31 0.15 -3.01 -3.81
N MET A 32 0.91 -3.00 -4.90
CA MET A 32 0.62 -2.23 -6.10
C MET A 32 -0.01 -3.16 -7.12
N ALA A 33 -1.33 -3.08 -7.28
CA ALA A 33 -2.12 -3.95 -8.15
C ALA A 33 -2.40 -3.25 -9.48
N ASP A 34 -1.76 -3.73 -10.55
CA ASP A 34 -1.93 -3.25 -11.93
C ASP A 34 -3.27 -3.76 -12.49
N TYR A 35 -4.15 -2.83 -12.84
CA TYR A 35 -5.49 -3.10 -13.35
C TYR A 35 -5.59 -3.00 -14.88
N SER A 36 -4.47 -2.89 -15.60
CA SER A 36 -4.47 -2.82 -17.07
C SER A 36 -4.93 -4.11 -17.76
N ASP A 37 -4.75 -5.26 -17.11
CA ASP A 37 -5.28 -6.55 -17.55
C ASP A 37 -5.75 -7.38 -16.35
N LEU A 38 -7.07 -7.42 -16.14
CA LEU A 38 -7.68 -8.15 -15.03
C LEU A 38 -7.62 -9.68 -15.18
N ASN A 39 -7.39 -10.19 -16.40
CA ASN A 39 -7.24 -11.63 -16.62
C ASN A 39 -5.83 -12.10 -16.25
N ASN A 40 -4.83 -11.21 -16.34
CA ASN A 40 -3.42 -11.49 -16.04
C ASN A 40 -2.85 -10.46 -15.04
N MET A 41 -3.53 -10.34 -13.90
CA MET A 41 -3.23 -9.31 -12.90
C MET A 41 -1.78 -9.39 -12.40
N LYS A 42 -1.09 -8.25 -12.42
CA LYS A 42 0.26 -8.11 -11.87
C LYS A 42 0.18 -7.38 -10.54
N ILE A 43 0.83 -7.93 -9.52
CA ILE A 43 0.91 -7.32 -8.19
C ILE A 43 2.38 -7.21 -7.79
N THR A 44 2.83 -5.98 -7.55
CA THR A 44 4.12 -5.74 -6.88
C THR A 44 3.87 -5.64 -5.39
N THR A 45 4.58 -6.42 -4.58
CA THR A 45 4.49 -6.36 -3.11
C THR A 45 5.74 -5.71 -2.55
N ILE A 46 5.57 -4.67 -1.75
CA ILE A 46 6.63 -3.94 -1.06
C ILE A 46 6.51 -4.22 0.44
N ASP A 47 7.61 -4.69 1.05
CA ASP A 47 7.69 -4.82 2.49
C ASP A 47 7.93 -3.45 3.14
N SER A 48 7.15 -3.13 4.16
CA SER A 48 7.18 -1.85 4.88
C SER A 48 7.16 -2.09 6.40
N ALA A 49 6.52 -1.21 7.18
CA ALA A 49 6.34 -1.37 8.62
C ALA A 49 4.95 -1.96 8.93
N GLN A 50 4.87 -2.84 9.94
CA GLN A 50 3.60 -3.37 10.42
C GLN A 50 2.67 -2.25 10.92
N PHE A 51 1.37 -2.53 10.86
CA PHE A 51 0.28 -1.66 11.26
C PHE A 51 0.11 -0.42 10.38
N LEU A 52 0.30 -0.58 9.07
CA LEU A 52 -0.12 0.42 8.08
C LEU A 52 -1.59 0.80 8.28
N HIS A 53 -1.89 2.08 8.15
CA HIS A 53 -3.23 2.64 8.32
C HIS A 53 -3.56 3.48 7.08
N ASP A 54 -3.76 4.77 7.29
CA ASP A 54 -4.08 5.78 6.32
C ASP A 54 -2.80 6.46 5.78
N GLY A 55 -3.01 7.38 4.85
CA GLY A 55 -1.95 8.13 4.19
C GLY A 55 -2.52 9.14 3.21
N GLY A 56 -1.61 9.88 2.60
CA GLY A 56 -1.94 10.85 1.57
C GLY A 56 -0.83 10.97 0.55
N TRP A 57 -1.16 11.56 -0.59
CA TRP A 57 -0.17 11.90 -1.59
C TRP A 57 0.68 13.09 -1.13
N ASP A 58 1.95 13.10 -1.54
CA ASP A 58 2.72 14.33 -1.56
C ASP A 58 2.11 15.34 -2.56
N SER A 59 2.57 16.60 -2.52
CA SER A 59 2.04 17.67 -3.38
C SER A 59 2.13 17.41 -4.89
N THR A 60 3.02 16.50 -5.32
CA THR A 60 3.19 16.14 -6.74
C THR A 60 2.42 14.89 -7.14
N HIS A 61 1.70 14.26 -6.21
CA HIS A 61 1.00 12.98 -6.41
C HIS A 61 1.91 11.87 -6.96
N ARG A 62 3.16 11.84 -6.49
CA ARG A 62 4.15 10.84 -6.88
C ARG A 62 4.42 9.84 -5.77
N TYR A 63 4.51 10.31 -4.53
CA TYR A 63 4.83 9.51 -3.37
C TYR A 63 3.62 9.39 -2.46
N PHE A 64 3.26 8.15 -2.13
CA PHE A 64 2.21 7.89 -1.15
C PHE A 64 2.85 7.80 0.25
N MET A 65 2.51 8.74 1.12
CA MET A 65 3.00 8.80 2.49
C MET A 65 1.97 8.16 3.41
N SER A 66 2.32 7.01 4.01
CA SER A 66 1.39 6.25 4.87
C SER A 66 1.91 6.08 6.29
N ALA A 67 1.00 6.21 7.26
CA ALA A 67 1.30 6.00 8.67
C ALA A 67 1.25 4.51 9.04
N ALA A 68 2.32 4.02 9.65
CA ALA A 68 2.36 2.74 10.36
C ALA A 68 2.20 3.01 11.86
N ASN A 69 0.96 3.19 12.30
CA ASN A 69 0.65 3.90 13.55
C ASN A 69 1.19 3.23 14.82
N LYS A 70 1.07 1.90 14.97
CA LYS A 70 1.64 1.16 16.10
C LYS A 70 3.16 0.95 15.99
N SER A 71 3.77 1.36 14.89
CA SER A 71 5.22 1.31 14.67
C SER A 71 5.89 2.67 14.82
N ASN A 72 5.14 3.77 15.04
CA ASN A 72 5.64 5.15 15.07
C ASN A 72 6.51 5.51 13.84
N LYS A 73 6.09 5.08 12.64
CA LYS A 73 6.81 5.29 11.38
C LYS A 73 5.90 5.85 10.29
N ILE A 74 6.51 6.58 9.36
CA ILE A 74 5.90 6.94 8.07
C ILE A 74 6.62 6.13 6.98
N ALA A 75 5.85 5.40 6.20
CA ALA A 75 6.31 4.76 4.98
C ALA A 75 6.13 5.73 3.80
N VAL A 76 7.13 5.82 2.93
CA VAL A 76 7.07 6.57 1.68
C VAL A 76 7.16 5.55 0.55
N ILE A 77 6.08 5.45 -0.22
CA ILE A 77 5.91 4.49 -1.32
C ILE A 77 5.97 5.23 -2.65
#